data_AF-B0PF28-F1
#
_entry.id   AF-B0PF28-F1
#
_cell.length_a   1.000
_cell.length_b   1.000
_cell.length_c   1.000
_cell.angle_alpha   90.00
_cell.angle_beta   90.00
_cell.angle_gamma   90.00
#
_symmetry.space_group_name_H-M   'P 1'
#
loop_
_entity.id
_entity.type
_entity.pdbx_description
1 polymer ?
#
loop_
_entity_poly.entity_id
_entity_poly.type
_entity_poly.pdbx_seq_one_letter_code
_entity_poly.pdbx_strand_id
1 'polypeptide(L)'
;MSTTYKLFIVIYGGIMSVLFDRLSLYCSQIGLSFYAIENATGLTVGSLRKWKDSMPSGDKILKVSNFLGVSMDYLMGNTDNPESQKNNPQDLVAAAEEIAAVINEFQMQTQDLIIKLNKILDKYHIDSTILAQTSTQPEKD
;
A
#
# COMPACT_ATOMS: atom_id res chain seq x y z
N MET A 1 -19.05 0.16 -19.19
CA MET A 1 -19.96 -0.25 -18.10
C MET A 1 -21.31 0.41 -18.30
N SER A 2 -22.41 -0.33 -18.22
CA SER A 2 -23.74 0.17 -18.58
C SER A 2 -24.35 1.03 -17.48
N THR A 3 -24.78 2.25 -17.80
CA THR A 3 -25.43 3.21 -16.88
C THR A 3 -26.63 2.61 -16.14
N THR A 4 -27.32 1.65 -16.76
CA THR A 4 -28.43 0.89 -16.16
C THR A 4 -28.03 0.11 -14.91
N TYR A 5 -26.81 -0.43 -14.84
CA TYR A 5 -26.35 -1.17 -13.66
C TYR A 5 -26.08 -0.22 -12.47
N LYS A 6 -25.57 0.97 -12.76
CA LYS A 6 -25.33 2.00 -11.74
C LYS A 6 -26.66 2.46 -11.14
N LEU A 7 -27.72 2.55 -11.94
CA LEU A 7 -29.07 2.85 -11.48
C LEU A 7 -29.67 1.72 -10.63
N PHE A 8 -29.43 0.46 -11.00
CA PHE A 8 -29.88 -0.71 -10.24
C PHE A 8 -29.26 -0.76 -8.83
N ILE A 9 -27.96 -0.51 -8.71
CA ILE A 9 -27.26 -0.49 -7.41
C ILE A 9 -27.75 0.66 -6.52
N VAL A 10 -28.03 1.84 -7.08
CA VAL A 10 -28.51 2.99 -6.30
C VAL A 10 -29.95 2.80 -5.78
N ILE A 11 -30.82 2.15 -6.56
CA ILE A 11 -32.21 1.90 -6.16
C ILE A 11 -32.32 0.74 -5.16
N TYR A 12 -31.50 -0.32 -5.29
CA TYR A 12 -31.51 -1.48 -4.39
C TYR A 12 -30.51 -1.40 -3.24
N GLY A 13 -29.61 -0.42 -3.23
CA GLY A 13 -28.55 -0.23 -2.22
C GLY A 13 -29.04 0.09 -0.80
N GLY A 14 -30.36 0.21 -0.59
CA GLY A 14 -30.97 0.25 0.75
C GLY A 14 -31.37 -1.12 1.31
N ILE A 15 -31.35 -2.19 0.51
CA ILE A 15 -31.85 -3.54 0.88
C ILE A 15 -30.74 -4.59 0.81
N MET A 16 -29.65 -4.37 0.08
CA MET A 16 -28.57 -5.34 -0.10
C MET A 16 -27.16 -4.78 0.11
N SER A 17 -26.29 -5.59 0.72
CA SER A 17 -24.92 -5.17 1.00
C SER A 17 -24.10 -5.04 -0.28
N VAL A 18 -23.49 -3.87 -0.50
CA VAL A 18 -22.56 -3.59 -1.62
C VAL A 18 -21.45 -4.65 -1.68
N LEU A 19 -21.00 -5.11 -0.52
CA LEU A 19 -20.01 -6.17 -0.37
C LEU A 19 -20.44 -7.46 -1.07
N PHE A 20 -21.65 -7.93 -0.80
CA PHE A 20 -22.15 -9.17 -1.37
C PHE A 20 -22.35 -9.06 -2.89
N ASP A 21 -22.85 -7.94 -3.37
CA ASP A 21 -23.08 -7.72 -4.80
C ASP A 21 -21.77 -7.73 -5.58
N ARG A 22 -20.73 -7.03 -5.09
CA ARG A 22 -19.40 -7.02 -5.71
C ARG A 22 -18.76 -8.40 -5.68
N LEU A 23 -18.84 -9.10 -4.55
CA LEU A 23 -18.34 -10.47 -4.42
C LEU A 23 -19.04 -11.40 -5.43
N SER A 24 -20.36 -11.37 -5.50
CA SER A 24 -21.18 -12.19 -6.40
C SER A 24 -20.86 -11.91 -7.87
N LEU A 25 -20.73 -10.63 -8.23
CA LEU A 25 -20.38 -10.19 -9.57
C LEU A 25 -18.99 -10.71 -9.97
N TYR A 26 -17.99 -10.49 -9.12
CA TYR A 26 -16.63 -10.95 -9.38
C TYR A 26 -16.57 -12.47 -9.56
N CYS A 27 -17.21 -13.22 -8.66
CA CYS A 27 -17.30 -14.68 -8.75
C CYS A 27 -17.94 -15.14 -10.07
N SER A 28 -19.00 -14.46 -10.50
CA SER A 28 -19.69 -14.75 -11.77
C SER A 28 -18.79 -14.51 -12.98
N GLN A 29 -17.93 -13.48 -12.94
CA GLN A 29 -16.99 -13.18 -14.02
C GLN A 29 -15.89 -14.23 -14.18
N ILE A 30 -15.41 -14.78 -13.06
CA ILE A 30 -14.32 -15.78 -13.06
C ILE A 30 -14.81 -17.23 -13.00
N GLY A 31 -16.14 -17.46 -13.01
CA GLY A 31 -16.74 -18.80 -12.95
C GLY A 31 -16.51 -19.53 -11.62
N LEU A 32 -16.30 -18.80 -10.53
CA LEU A 32 -15.98 -19.36 -9.22
C LEU A 32 -17.22 -19.45 -8.34
N SER A 33 -17.40 -20.58 -7.65
CA SER A 33 -18.55 -20.77 -6.75
C SER A 33 -18.25 -20.31 -5.32
N PHE A 34 -19.27 -19.86 -4.61
CA PHE A 34 -19.16 -19.54 -3.17
C PHE A 34 -18.70 -20.73 -2.33
N TYR A 35 -19.13 -21.95 -2.68
CA TYR A 35 -18.68 -23.15 -1.99
C TYR A 35 -17.16 -23.35 -2.13
N ALA A 36 -16.60 -23.12 -3.33
CA ALA A 36 -15.16 -23.22 -3.54
C ALA A 36 -14.38 -22.20 -2.68
N ILE A 37 -14.89 -20.97 -2.57
CA ILE A 37 -14.31 -19.94 -1.71
C ILE A 37 -14.39 -20.34 -0.24
N GLU A 38 -15.56 -20.77 0.23
CA GLU A 38 -15.76 -21.19 1.62
C GLU A 38 -14.83 -22.35 2.00
N ASN A 39 -14.71 -23.34 1.12
CA ASN A 39 -13.82 -24.49 1.30
C ASN A 39 -12.34 -24.07 1.32
N ALA A 40 -11.90 -23.21 0.38
CA ALA A 40 -10.51 -22.78 0.31
C ALA A 40 -10.09 -21.82 1.44
N THR A 41 -11.03 -20.99 1.91
CA THR A 41 -10.78 -20.02 3.00
C THR A 41 -11.08 -20.61 4.38
N GLY A 42 -11.63 -21.82 4.48
CA GLY A 42 -12.05 -22.43 5.74
C GLY A 42 -13.20 -21.68 6.42
N LEU A 43 -14.04 -20.99 5.65
CA LEU A 43 -15.27 -20.40 6.15
C LEU A 43 -16.37 -21.46 6.25
N THR A 44 -17.32 -21.28 7.17
CA THR A 44 -18.48 -22.16 7.28
C THR A 44 -19.27 -22.14 5.97
N VAL A 45 -19.68 -23.33 5.51
CA VAL A 45 -20.49 -23.47 4.29
C VAL A 45 -21.78 -22.67 4.40
N GLY A 46 -22.11 -21.91 3.36
CA GLY A 46 -23.24 -21.00 3.29
C GLY A 46 -23.05 -19.67 4.04
N SER A 47 -21.88 -19.42 4.63
CA SER A 47 -21.61 -18.16 5.32
C SER A 47 -21.56 -16.96 4.37
N LEU A 48 -21.04 -17.11 3.15
CA LEU A 48 -20.96 -16.01 2.17
C LEU A 48 -22.35 -15.52 1.76
N ARG A 49 -23.34 -16.42 1.69
CA ARG A 49 -24.73 -16.05 1.38
C ARG A 49 -25.33 -15.13 2.44
N LYS A 50 -24.90 -15.25 3.70
CA LYS A 50 -25.37 -14.40 4.80
C LYS A 50 -24.81 -12.98 4.73
N TRP A 51 -23.74 -12.75 3.97
CA TRP A 51 -23.13 -11.43 3.82
C TRP A 51 -24.06 -10.46 3.10
N LYS A 52 -25.03 -11.01 2.36
CA LYS A 52 -26.14 -10.31 1.73
C LYS A 52 -26.94 -9.46 2.73
N ASP A 53 -27.25 -10.06 3.89
CA ASP A 53 -28.13 -9.49 4.91
C ASP A 53 -27.38 -9.01 6.17
N SER A 54 -26.14 -9.44 6.37
CA SER A 54 -25.36 -9.17 7.58
C SER A 54 -23.89 -8.96 7.29
N MET A 55 -23.31 -7.86 7.77
CA MET A 55 -21.90 -7.56 7.57
C MET A 55 -21.01 -8.57 8.31
N PRO A 56 -20.09 -9.26 7.63
CA PRO A 56 -19.11 -10.12 8.29
C PRO A 56 -18.04 -9.30 9.03
N SER A 57 -17.20 -9.97 9.82
CA SER A 57 -16.02 -9.34 10.42
C SER A 57 -14.96 -9.02 9.37
N GLY A 58 -14.15 -7.99 9.63
CA GLY A 58 -13.06 -7.56 8.74
C GLY A 58 -12.11 -8.70 8.36
N ASP A 59 -11.77 -9.58 9.31
CA ASP A 59 -10.89 -10.73 9.07
C ASP A 59 -11.43 -11.67 7.98
N LYS A 60 -12.75 -11.88 7.93
CA LYS A 60 -13.38 -12.75 6.93
C LYS A 60 -13.33 -12.10 5.56
N ILE A 61 -13.54 -10.79 5.48
CA ILE A 61 -13.48 -10.02 4.24
C ILE A 61 -12.05 -10.07 3.69
N LEU A 62 -11.05 -9.81 4.54
CA LEU A 62 -9.64 -9.88 4.18
C LEU A 62 -9.24 -11.28 3.69
N LYS A 63 -9.73 -12.34 4.33
CA LYS A 63 -9.44 -13.72 3.92
C LYS A 63 -9.98 -14.04 2.53
N VAL A 64 -11.20 -13.58 2.23
CA VAL A 64 -11.83 -13.74 0.92
C VAL A 64 -11.14 -12.87 -0.14
N SER A 65 -10.81 -11.62 0.18
CA SER A 65 -10.11 -10.72 -0.76
C SER A 65 -8.74 -11.27 -1.14
N ASN A 66 -7.97 -11.78 -0.18
CA ASN A 66 -6.68 -12.40 -0.42
C ASN A 66 -6.79 -13.65 -1.30
N PHE A 67 -7.78 -14.51 -1.05
CA PHE A 67 -8.03 -15.69 -1.87
C PHE A 67 -8.41 -15.35 -3.31
N LEU A 68 -9.25 -14.33 -3.49
CA LEU A 68 -9.65 -13.83 -4.80
C LEU A 68 -8.55 -13.00 -5.50
N GLY A 69 -7.50 -12.63 -4.79
CA GLY A 69 -6.43 -11.77 -5.30
C GLY A 69 -6.89 -10.33 -5.58
N VAL A 70 -7.91 -9.85 -4.89
CA VAL A 70 -8.43 -8.47 -4.99
C VAL A 70 -8.27 -7.72 -3.67
N SER A 71 -8.39 -6.39 -3.69
CA SER A 71 -8.34 -5.57 -2.48
C SER A 71 -9.64 -5.65 -1.67
N MET A 72 -9.51 -5.47 -0.36
CA MET A 72 -10.67 -5.34 0.53
C MET A 72 -11.50 -4.10 0.20
N ASP A 73 -10.84 -3.00 -0.18
CA ASP A 73 -11.47 -1.76 -0.64
C ASP A 73 -12.33 -1.97 -1.89
N TYR A 74 -11.87 -2.81 -2.83
CA TYR A 74 -12.65 -3.18 -4.00
C TYR A 74 -13.92 -3.91 -3.58
N LEU A 75 -13.81 -4.93 -2.72
CA LEU A 75 -15.00 -5.66 -2.27
C LEU A 75 -15.98 -4.75 -1.50
N MET A 76 -15.48 -3.81 -0.70
CA MET A 76 -16.32 -2.91 0.11
C MET A 76 -16.96 -1.76 -0.67
N GLY A 77 -16.51 -1.46 -1.88
CA GLY A 77 -17.04 -0.34 -2.65
C GLY A 77 -16.28 0.97 -2.54
N ASN A 78 -15.12 0.98 -1.89
CA ASN A 78 -14.30 2.18 -1.73
C ASN A 78 -13.53 2.55 -3.01
N THR A 79 -13.39 1.60 -3.94
CA THR A 79 -12.66 1.77 -5.21
C THR A 79 -13.16 0.81 -6.27
N ASP A 80 -13.12 1.20 -7.54
CA ASP A 80 -13.46 0.32 -8.67
C ASP A 80 -12.26 -0.50 -9.18
N ASN A 81 -11.05 -0.22 -8.67
CA ASN A 81 -9.84 -0.96 -9.02
C ASN A 81 -9.70 -2.22 -8.13
N PRO A 82 -9.82 -3.44 -8.67
CA PRO A 82 -9.67 -4.68 -7.90
C PRO A 82 -8.27 -4.86 -7.30
N GLU A 83 -7.25 -4.17 -7.81
CA GLU A 83 -5.87 -4.29 -7.34
C GLU A 83 -5.41 -3.10 -6.48
N SER A 84 -6.32 -2.24 -6.04
CA SER A 84 -6.00 -0.97 -5.37
C SER A 84 -5.10 -1.04 -4.14
N GLN A 85 -4.84 -2.23 -3.60
CA GLN A 85 -3.96 -2.46 -2.44
C GLN A 85 -2.87 -3.50 -2.67
N LYS A 86 -2.66 -3.98 -3.90
CA LYS A 86 -1.46 -4.73 -4.22
C LYS A 86 -0.37 -3.72 -4.53
N ASN A 87 0.44 -3.38 -3.53
CA ASN A 87 1.79 -2.92 -3.83
C ASN A 87 2.45 -4.11 -4.56
N ASN A 88 2.54 -4.07 -5.89
CA ASN A 88 3.24 -5.10 -6.63
C ASN A 88 4.70 -5.08 -6.11
N PRO A 89 5.29 -6.21 -5.70
CA PRO A 89 6.69 -6.26 -5.31
C PRO A 89 7.62 -5.58 -6.33
N GLN A 90 7.27 -5.61 -7.62
CA GLN A 90 8.00 -4.91 -8.68
C GLN A 90 7.89 -3.38 -8.59
N ASP A 91 6.73 -2.84 -8.20
CA ASP A 91 6.54 -1.40 -8.02
C ASP A 91 7.32 -0.90 -6.78
N LEU A 92 7.43 -1.74 -5.74
CA LEU A 92 8.25 -1.45 -4.57
C LEU A 92 9.75 -1.48 -4.90
N VAL A 93 10.18 -2.40 -5.77
CA VAL A 93 11.57 -2.45 -6.26
C VAL A 93 11.89 -1.24 -7.13
N ALA A 94 11.00 -0.88 -8.06
CA ALA A 94 11.16 0.31 -8.89
C ALA A 94 11.23 1.59 -8.05
N ALA A 95 10.34 1.74 -7.07
CA ALA A 95 10.39 2.88 -6.13
C ALA A 95 11.67 2.90 -5.30
N ALA A 96 12.18 1.73 -4.87
CA ALA A 96 13.44 1.64 -4.15
C ALA A 96 14.65 2.03 -5.02
N GLU A 97 14.65 1.67 -6.30
CA GLU A 97 15.69 2.07 -7.28
C GLU A 97 15.68 3.58 -7.52
N GLU A 98 14.51 4.19 -7.67
CA GLU A 98 14.37 5.65 -7.81
C GLU A 98 14.90 6.39 -6.58
N ILE A 99 14.56 5.92 -5.37
CA ILE A 99 15.06 6.49 -4.12
C ILE A 99 16.59 6.35 -4.04
N ALA A 100 17.14 5.18 -4.40
CA ALA A 100 18.58 4.94 -4.38
C ALA A 100 19.33 5.87 -5.35
N ALA A 101 18.76 6.15 -6.52
CA ALA A 101 19.35 7.08 -7.49
C ALA A 101 19.45 8.50 -6.92
N VAL A 102 18.38 9.01 -6.29
CA VAL A 102 18.37 10.34 -5.65
C VAL A 102 19.39 10.44 -4.51
N ILE A 103 19.49 9.39 -3.69
CA ILE A 103 20.49 9.33 -2.60
C ILE A 103 21.91 9.39 -3.17
N ASN A 104 22.20 8.61 -4.22
CA ASN A 104 23.52 8.59 -4.85
C ASN A 104 23.90 9.95 -5.44
N GLU A 105 22.95 10.65 -6.07
CA GLU A 105 23.18 12.00 -6.59
C GLU A 105 23.58 12.97 -5.47
N PHE A 106 22.85 12.95 -4.34
CA PHE A 106 23.16 13.79 -3.19
C PHE A 106 24.52 13.45 -2.57
N GLN A 107 24.89 12.16 -2.52
CA GLN A 107 26.19 11.72 -2.02
C GLN A 107 27.34 12.23 -2.91
N MET A 108 27.18 12.19 -4.23
CA MET A 108 28.19 12.70 -5.17
C MET A 108 28.44 14.21 -4.99
N GLN A 109 27.37 14.99 -4.82
CA GLN A 109 27.49 16.43 -4.55
C GLN A 109 28.21 16.71 -3.23
N THR A 110 27.88 15.95 -2.17
CA THR A 110 28.55 16.05 -0.87
C THR A 110 30.05 15.76 -0.99
N GLN A 111 30.43 14.80 -1.82
CA GLN A 111 31.83 14.42 -1.98
C GLN A 111 32.67 15.48 -2.70
N ASP A 112 32.11 16.14 -3.72
CA ASP A 112 32.76 17.28 -4.37
C ASP A 112 33.00 18.44 -3.39
N LEU A 113 32.03 18.72 -2.51
CA LEU A 113 32.19 19.73 -1.46
C LEU A 113 33.28 19.34 -0.45
N ILE A 114 33.33 18.08 -0.02
CA ILE A 114 34.39 17.58 0.88
C ILE A 114 35.77 17.75 0.24
N ILE A 115 35.91 17.42 -1.05
CA ILE A 115 37.17 17.59 -1.78
C ILE A 115 37.57 19.06 -1.86
N LYS A 116 36.62 19.95 -2.20
CA LYS A 116 36.86 21.41 -2.23
C LYS A 116 37.28 21.93 -0.86
N LEU A 117 36.65 21.46 0.21
CA LEU A 117 36.98 21.84 1.58
C LEU A 117 38.39 21.39 1.95
N ASN A 118 38.74 20.13 1.73
CA ASN A 118 40.08 19.60 2.01
C ASN A 118 41.16 20.38 1.25
N LYS A 119 40.92 20.72 -0.03
CA LYS A 119 41.84 21.54 -0.81
C LYS A 119 42.05 22.94 -0.23
N ILE A 120 41.01 23.54 0.36
CA ILE A 120 41.13 24.83 1.06
C ILE A 120 41.92 24.67 2.36
N LEU A 121 41.61 23.65 3.15
CA LEU A 121 42.33 23.36 4.40
C LEU A 121 43.83 23.18 4.14
N ASP A 122 44.18 22.39 3.11
CA ASP A 122 45.57 22.19 2.69
C ASP A 122 46.23 23.49 2.25
N LYS A 123 45.51 24.32 1.46
CA LYS A 123 46.01 25.61 0.96
C LYS A 123 46.38 26.57 2.10
N TYR A 124 45.67 26.51 3.22
CA TYR A 124 45.91 27.37 4.38
C TYR A 124 46.63 26.65 5.52
N HIS A 125 47.11 25.41 5.31
CA HIS A 125 47.76 24.58 6.33
C HIS A 125 46.93 24.45 7.62
N ILE A 126 45.61 24.37 7.49
CA ILE A 126 44.68 24.24 8.62
C ILE A 126 44.55 22.76 8.96
N ASP A 127 45.09 22.35 10.11
CA ASP A 127 44.87 21.01 10.63
C ASP A 127 43.40 20.84 11.05
N SER A 128 42.74 19.83 10.48
CA SER A 128 41.33 19.51 10.74
C SER A 128 41.02 19.18 12.21
N THR A 129 42.05 18.98 13.04
CA THR A 129 41.96 18.65 14.47
C THR A 129 41.59 19.85 15.37
N ILE A 130 41.74 21.09 14.89
CA ILE A 130 41.45 22.31 15.69
C ILE A 130 39.92 22.52 15.90
N LEU A 131 39.06 21.87 15.09
CA LEU A 131 37.60 22.03 15.15
C LEU A 131 36.91 21.22 16.26
N ALA A 132 37.64 20.36 16.99
CA ALA A 132 37.07 19.53 18.07
C ALA A 132 37.02 20.24 19.45
N GLN A 133 37.57 21.45 19.57
CA GLN A 133 37.74 22.12 20.87
C GLN A 133 36.67 23.17 21.24
N THR A 134 35.70 23.47 20.36
CA THR A 134 34.68 24.52 20.60
C THR A 134 33.29 24.01 20.99
N SER A 135 33.13 22.72 21.34
CA SER A 135 31.85 22.20 21.86
C SER A 135 32.05 21.33 23.10
N THR A 136 32.43 21.95 24.22
CA THR A 136 32.04 21.51 25.56
C THR A 136 32.32 22.61 26.58
N GLN A 137 31.38 23.54 26.74
CA GLN A 137 31.11 24.18 28.02
C GLN A 137 29.58 24.20 28.20
N PRO A 138 29.01 23.41 29.14
CA PRO A 138 27.66 23.67 29.59
C PRO A 138 27.72 24.88 30.53
N GLU A 139 27.16 26.01 30.09
CA GLU A 139 26.89 27.17 30.94
C GLU A 139 25.86 26.71 32.00
N LYS A 140 26.32 26.59 33.25
CA LYS A 140 25.47 26.45 34.42
C LYS A 140 25.19 27.85 34.93
N ASP A 141 23.91 28.21 34.95
CA ASP A 141 23.27 29.03 35.99
C ASP A 141 21.85 28.49 36.23
#